data_AF-A0A938AXI5-F1
#
_entry.id   AF-A0A938AXI5-F1
#
_cell.length_a   1.000
_cell.length_b   1.000
_cell.length_c   1.000
_cell.angle_alpha   90.00
_cell.angle_beta   90.00
_cell.angle_gamma   90.00
#
_symmetry.space_group_name_H-M   'P 1'
#
loop_
_entity.id
_entity.type
_entity.pdbx_description
1 polymer ?
#
loop_
_entity_poly.entity_id
_entity_poly.type
_entity_poly.pdbx_seq_one_letter_code
_entity_poly.pdbx_strand_id
1 'polypeptide(L)'
;MPKGQPSVSKEVKEQILKRIKEEGVPVAQVAQEHGLKPKVIYGWIARGVTASPSILEIAKLKRENQALKELIGQVTLEVAMAKKKGDDR
;
A
#
# COMPACT_ATOMS: atom_id res chain seq x y z
N MET A 1 -4.24 -25.39 29.40
CA MET A 1 -3.35 -25.74 28.26
C MET A 1 -2.55 -24.51 27.87
N PRO A 2 -1.21 -24.55 27.84
CA PRO A 2 -0.42 -23.42 27.38
C PRO A 2 -0.63 -23.26 25.87
N LYS A 3 -1.28 -22.17 25.45
CA LYS A 3 -1.38 -21.78 24.04
C LYS A 3 -0.05 -21.14 23.62
N GLY A 4 0.98 -21.96 23.45
CA GLY A 4 2.26 -21.55 22.89
C GLY A 4 2.07 -21.16 21.42
N GLN A 5 2.24 -19.88 21.13
CA GLN A 5 2.23 -19.36 19.77
C GLN A 5 3.39 -20.00 18.99
N PRO A 6 3.20 -20.50 17.75
CA PRO A 6 4.31 -21.04 16.96
C PRO A 6 5.40 -19.98 16.87
N SER A 7 6.59 -20.30 17.40
CA SER A 7 7.72 -19.38 17.36
C SER A 7 8.29 -19.38 15.96
N VAL A 8 7.84 -18.43 15.14
CA VAL A 8 8.44 -18.15 13.82
C VAL A 8 9.79 -17.50 14.07
N SER A 9 10.85 -17.99 13.41
CA SER A 9 12.18 -17.40 13.55
C SER A 9 12.18 -15.94 13.12
N LYS A 10 13.09 -15.16 13.70
CA LYS A 10 13.22 -13.72 13.39
C LYS A 10 13.50 -13.50 11.91
N GLU A 11 14.35 -14.33 11.31
CA GLU A 11 14.71 -14.28 9.89
C GLU A 11 13.50 -14.51 8.98
N VAL A 12 12.69 -15.54 9.27
CA VAL A 12 11.49 -15.86 8.48
C VAL A 12 10.47 -14.73 8.59
N LYS A 13 10.29 -14.17 9.78
CA LYS A 13 9.42 -13.01 9.99
C LYS A 13 9.91 -11.78 9.19
N GLU A 14 11.20 -11.51 9.17
CA GLU A 14 11.79 -10.40 8.41
C GLU A 14 11.60 -10.60 6.89
N GLN A 15 11.85 -11.80 6.39
CA GLN A 15 11.63 -12.16 4.98
C GLN A 15 10.15 -11.97 4.59
N ILE A 16 9.22 -12.46 5.40
CA ILE A 16 7.78 -12.30 5.17
C ILE A 16 7.40 -10.81 5.11
N LEU A 17 7.89 -9.99 6.05
CA LEU A 17 7.61 -8.56 6.06
C LEU A 17 8.22 -7.84 4.85
N LYS A 18 9.40 -8.26 4.40
CA LYS A 18 10.05 -7.71 3.19
C LYS A 18 9.21 -7.97 1.94
N ARG A 19 8.79 -9.21 1.70
CA ARG A 19 7.94 -9.57 0.54
C ARG A 19 6.62 -8.80 0.52
N ILE A 20 6.03 -8.54 1.69
CA ILE A 20 4.78 -7.78 1.78
C ILE A 20 5.02 -6.28 1.49
N LYS A 21 6.07 -5.68 2.07
CA LYS A 21 6.31 -4.23 2.00
C LYS A 21 6.99 -3.78 0.71
N GLU A 22 7.93 -4.57 0.20
CA GLU A 22 8.78 -4.19 -0.93
C GLU A 22 8.30 -4.83 -2.24
N GLU A 23 7.90 -6.10 -2.21
CA GLU A 23 7.45 -6.84 -3.40
C GLU A 23 5.93 -6.74 -3.62
N GLY A 24 5.18 -6.20 -2.64
CA GLY A 24 3.73 -6.00 -2.74
C GLY A 24 2.90 -7.30 -2.71
N VAL A 25 3.48 -8.41 -2.24
CA VAL A 25 2.78 -9.70 -2.21
C VAL A 25 1.61 -9.66 -1.20
N PRO A 26 0.40 -10.14 -1.56
CA PRO A 26 -0.74 -10.14 -0.65
C PRO A 26 -0.50 -10.95 0.62
N VAL A 27 -0.91 -10.42 1.77
CA VAL A 27 -0.79 -11.09 3.08
C VAL A 27 -1.42 -12.47 3.09
N ALA A 28 -2.55 -12.66 2.39
CA ALA A 28 -3.23 -13.95 2.30
C ALA A 28 -2.38 -15.02 1.60
N GLN A 29 -1.69 -14.64 0.53
CA GLN A 29 -0.80 -15.52 -0.21
C GLN A 29 0.42 -15.92 0.62
N VAL A 30 1.11 -14.93 1.20
CA VAL A 30 2.29 -15.19 2.05
C VAL A 30 1.90 -16.01 3.29
N ALA A 31 0.73 -15.77 3.87
CA ALA A 31 0.21 -16.56 4.97
C ALA A 31 0.02 -18.04 4.59
N GLN A 32 -0.53 -18.30 3.41
CA GLN A 32 -0.73 -19.66 2.90
C GLN A 32 0.62 -20.36 2.62
N GLU A 33 1.54 -19.69 1.94
CA GLU A 33 2.89 -20.20 1.61
C GLU A 33 3.68 -20.63 2.86
N HIS A 34 3.54 -19.88 3.96
CA HIS A 34 4.28 -20.12 5.19
C HIS A 34 3.47 -20.84 6.29
N GLY A 35 2.25 -21.32 5.99
CA GLY A 35 1.40 -22.03 6.96
C GLY A 35 0.97 -21.18 8.16
N LEU A 36 0.86 -19.87 7.98
CA LEU A 36 0.51 -18.90 9.01
C LEU A 36 -0.94 -18.45 8.88
N LYS A 37 -1.53 -18.02 10.01
CA LYS A 37 -2.81 -17.31 9.98
C LYS A 37 -2.56 -15.86 9.58
N PRO A 38 -3.30 -15.27 8.61
CA PRO A 38 -3.13 -13.88 8.19
C PRO A 38 -3.13 -12.88 9.36
N LYS A 39 -3.96 -13.13 10.38
CA LYS A 39 -4.03 -12.32 11.62
C LYS A 39 -2.68 -12.17 12.33
N VAL A 40 -1.82 -13.18 12.29
CA VAL A 40 -0.49 -13.13 12.92
C VAL A 40 0.40 -12.12 12.20
N ILE A 41 0.38 -12.14 10.86
CA ILE A 41 1.15 -11.24 10.00
C ILE A 41 0.66 -9.80 10.15
N TYR A 42 -0.66 -9.56 10.14
CA TYR A 42 -1.22 -8.23 10.42
C TYR A 42 -0.81 -7.71 11.81
N GLY A 43 -0.72 -8.58 12.80
CA GLY A 43 -0.20 -8.23 14.12
C GLY A 43 1.27 -7.79 14.10
N TRP A 44 2.12 -8.40 13.26
CA TRP A 44 3.51 -7.96 13.08
C TRP A 44 3.62 -6.64 12.35
N ILE A 45 2.82 -6.44 11.30
CA ILE A 45 2.77 -5.19 10.55
C ILE A 45 2.37 -4.06 11.51
N ALA A 46 1.27 -4.23 12.24
CA ALA A 46 0.78 -3.22 13.20
C ALA A 46 1.81 -2.90 14.30
N ARG A 47 2.51 -3.90 14.85
CA ARG A 47 3.58 -3.67 15.86
C ARG A 47 4.85 -3.05 15.27
N GLY A 48 5.11 -3.25 13.98
CA GLY A 48 6.24 -2.66 13.26
C GLY A 48 5.97 -1.25 12.73
N VAL A 49 4.75 -0.74 12.88
CA VAL A 49 4.41 0.66 12.62
C VAL A 49 4.84 1.46 13.86
N THR A 50 6.07 1.96 13.85
CA THR A 50 6.64 2.78 14.93
C THR A 50 6.03 4.19 14.98
N ALA A 51 5.41 4.63 13.90
CA ALA A 51 4.61 5.85 13.82
C ALA A 51 3.33 5.54 13.05
N SER A 52 2.19 5.51 13.74
CA SER A 52 0.91 5.57 13.03
C SER A 52 0.91 6.88 12.25
N PRO A 53 0.69 6.88 10.93
CA PRO A 53 0.69 8.12 10.16
C PRO A 53 -0.30 9.09 10.80
N SER A 54 0.15 10.32 11.03
CA SER A 54 -0.68 11.33 11.68
C SER A 54 -1.93 11.55 10.84
N ILE A 55 -3.09 11.71 11.48
CA ILE A 55 -4.34 12.03 10.78
C ILE A 55 -4.15 13.28 9.89
N LEU A 56 -3.31 14.22 10.34
CA LEU A 56 -2.96 15.42 9.58
C LEU A 56 -2.11 15.11 8.34
N GLU A 57 -1.16 14.18 8.43
CA GLU A 57 -0.35 13.74 7.28
C GLU A 57 -1.23 13.04 6.23
N ILE A 58 -2.14 12.17 6.67
CA ILE A 58 -3.10 11.51 5.79
C ILE A 58 -4.02 12.53 5.11
N ALA A 59 -4.51 13.53 5.86
CA ALA A 59 -5.35 14.58 5.31
C ALA A 59 -4.60 15.45 4.29
N LYS A 60 -3.34 15.79 4.58
CA LYS A 60 -2.45 16.52 3.66
C LYS A 60 -2.22 15.74 2.36
N LEU A 61 -1.84 14.46 2.47
CA LEU A 61 -1.62 13.59 1.31
C LEU A 61 -2.87 13.43 0.44
N LYS A 62 -4.06 13.33 1.05
CA LYS A 62 -5.33 13.28 0.30
C LYS A 62 -5.59 14.57 -0.47
N ARG A 63 -5.34 15.74 0.12
CA ARG A 63 -5.48 17.04 -0.56
C ARG A 63 -4.49 17.19 -1.71
N GLU A 64 -3.23 16.82 -1.49
CA GLU A 64 -2.20 16.84 -2.54
C GLU A 64 -2.56 15.91 -3.70
N ASN A 65 -3.03 14.69 -3.41
CA ASN A 65 -3.46 13.75 -4.43
C ASN A 65 -4.66 14.27 -5.25
N GLN A 66 -5.61 14.93 -4.59
CA GLN A 66 -6.77 15.53 -5.26
C GLN A 66 -6.35 16.67 -6.19
N ALA A 67 -5.48 17.57 -5.73
CA ALA A 67 -4.95 18.68 -6.55
C ALA A 67 -4.20 18.16 -7.79
N LEU A 68 -3.40 17.10 -7.64
CA LEU A 68 -2.70 16.48 -8.76
C LEU A 68 -3.66 15.90 -9.80
N LYS A 69 -4.74 15.24 -9.36
CA LYS A 69 -5.78 14.70 -10.26
C LYS A 69 -6.50 15.80 -11.03
N GLU A 70 -6.81 16.92 -10.37
CA GLU A 70 -7.43 18.07 -11.02
C GLU A 70 -6.53 18.67 -12.10
N LEU A 71 -5.24 18.84 -11.80
CA LEU A 71 -4.26 19.34 -12.77
C LEU A 71 -4.10 18.40 -13.97
N ILE A 72 -4.03 17.09 -13.73
CA ILE A 72 -4.03 16.09 -14.81
C ILE A 72 -5.29 16.19 -15.66
N GLY A 73 -6.47 16.37 -15.03
CA GLY A 73 -7.73 16.54 -15.73
C GLY A 73 -7.73 17.77 -16.65
N GLN A 74 -7.25 18.91 -16.16
CA GLN A 74 -7.12 20.14 -16.96
C GLN A 74 -6.20 19.94 -18.16
N VAL A 75 -5.00 19.41 -17.95
CA VAL A 75 -4.04 19.14 -19.03
C VAL A 75 -4.61 18.15 -20.04
N THR A 76 -5.31 17.11 -19.59
CA THR A 76 -5.93 16.13 -20.48
C THR A 76 -7.02 16.75 -21.35
N LEU A 77 -7.83 17.66 -20.79
CA LEU A 77 -8.84 18.40 -21.55
C LEU A 77 -8.20 19.32 -22.59
N GLU A 78 -7.15 20.06 -22.23
CA GLU A 78 -6.42 20.93 -23.16
C GLU A 78 -5.84 20.13 -24.33
N VAL A 79 -5.21 18.98 -24.05
CA VAL A 79 -4.69 18.07 -25.08
C VAL A 79 -5.81 17.55 -25.97
N ALA A 80 -6.96 17.17 -25.41
CA ALA A 80 -8.10 16.69 -26.19
C ALA A 80 -8.67 17.78 -27.11
N MET A 81 -8.82 19.01 -26.61
CA MET A 81 -9.28 20.16 -27.41
C MET A 81 -8.29 20.54 -28.50
N ALA A 82 -6.99 20.52 -28.20
CA ALA A 82 -5.94 20.81 -29.17
C ALA A 82 -5.94 19.78 -30.32
N LYS A 83 -6.11 18.49 -30.01
CA LYS A 83 -6.26 17.42 -31.01
C LYS A 83 -7.50 17.63 -31.88
N LYS A 84 -8.67 17.90 -31.28
CA LYS A 84 -9.91 18.15 -32.03
C LYS A 84 -9.75 19.33 -33.01
N LYS A 85 -9.14 20.43 -32.58
CA LYS A 85 -8.92 21.61 -33.42
C LYS A 85 -7.90 21.40 -34.53
N GLY A 86 -6.99 20.44 -34.38
CA GLY A 86 -6.03 20.03 -35.40
C GLY A 86 -6.62 19.09 -36.45
N ASP A 87 -7.67 18.33 -36.09
CA ASP A 87 -8.35 17.35 -36.97
C ASP A 87 -9.45 18.01 -37.84
N ASP A 88 -9.98 19.16 -37.41
CA ASP A 88 -10.97 19.97 -38.14
C ASP A 88 -10.36 20.92 -39.21
N ARG A 89 -9.08 20.74 -39.60
CA ARG A 89 -8.39 21.53 -40.65
C ARG A 89 -7.87 20.64 -41.77
#